data_AF-A0A1I0CSW5-F1
#
_entry.id   AF-A0A1I0CSW5-F1
#
_cell.length_a   1.000
_cell.length_b   1.000
_cell.length_c   1.000
_cell.angle_alpha   90.00
_cell.angle_beta   90.00
_cell.angle_gamma   90.00
#
_symmetry.space_group_name_H-M   'P 1'
#
loop_
_entity.id
_entity.type
_entity.pdbx_description
1 polymer ?
#
loop_
_entity_poly.entity_id
_entity_poly.type
_entity_poly.pdbx_seq_one_letter_code
_entity_poly.pdbx_strand_id
1 'polypeptide(L)'
;MQKKKRTNTSKRIWMGILSIVALYVVITFYQQQQEMKQLSQQEEAYLQQIERIQEDIDALQQQLDKSDDDEYIERIARQQLKMIGSDEMLIIDIGE
;
A
#
# COMPACT_ATOMS: atom_id res chain seq x y z
N MET A 1 -21.69 -36.07 -67.41
CA MET A 1 -21.57 -36.27 -65.94
C MET A 1 -20.31 -35.57 -65.44
N GLN A 2 -20.41 -34.46 -64.71
CA GLN A 2 -19.24 -33.82 -64.08
C GLN A 2 -19.42 -33.79 -62.56
N LYS A 3 -18.58 -34.53 -61.84
CA LYS A 3 -18.54 -34.57 -60.37
C LYS A 3 -17.81 -33.31 -59.88
N LYS A 4 -18.55 -32.35 -59.32
CA LYS A 4 -18.01 -31.14 -58.71
C LYS A 4 -17.15 -31.53 -57.49
N LYS A 5 -15.84 -31.33 -57.59
CA LYS A 5 -14.86 -31.59 -56.51
C LYS A 5 -15.18 -30.63 -55.35
N ARG A 6 -15.79 -31.15 -54.28
CA ARG A 6 -16.16 -30.37 -53.08
C ARG A 6 -14.87 -29.92 -52.38
N THR A 7 -14.41 -28.71 -52.66
CA THR A 7 -13.15 -28.19 -52.13
C THR A 7 -13.27 -27.91 -50.63
N ASN A 8 -12.24 -28.27 -49.85
CA ASN A 8 -12.12 -28.07 -48.39
C ASN A 8 -11.99 -26.59 -47.96
N THR A 9 -12.49 -25.63 -48.74
CA THR A 9 -12.37 -24.18 -48.48
C THR A 9 -13.03 -23.78 -47.16
N SER A 10 -14.14 -24.42 -46.77
CA SER A 10 -14.78 -24.19 -45.47
C SER A 10 -13.88 -24.56 -44.28
N LYS A 11 -13.11 -25.66 -44.37
CA LYS A 11 -12.16 -26.04 -43.31
C LYS A 11 -11.00 -25.04 -43.18
N ARG A 12 -10.54 -24.47 -44.30
CA ARG A 12 -9.48 -23.45 -44.31
C ARG A 12 -9.94 -22.14 -43.67
N ILE A 13 -11.17 -21.72 -43.94
CA ILE A 13 -11.78 -20.53 -43.32
C ILE A 13 -11.93 -20.75 -41.81
N TRP A 14 -12.45 -21.92 -41.40
CA TRP A 14 -12.64 -22.24 -39.99
C TRP A 14 -11.31 -22.30 -39.22
N MET A 15 -10.27 -22.87 -39.84
CA MET A 15 -8.92 -22.88 -39.28
C MET A 15 -8.33 -21.48 -39.16
N GLY A 16 -8.57 -20.59 -40.12
CA GLY A 16 -8.15 -19.18 -40.03
C GLY A 16 -8.81 -18.44 -38.86
N ILE A 17 -10.13 -18.62 -38.67
CA ILE A 17 -10.86 -18.04 -37.53
C ILE A 17 -10.29 -18.57 -36.20
N LEU A 18 -10.06 -19.88 -36.12
CA LEU A 18 -9.54 -20.51 -34.92
C LEU A 18 -8.12 -20.01 -34.57
N SER A 19 -7.28 -19.79 -35.58
CA SER A 19 -5.96 -19.17 -35.38
C SER A 19 -6.04 -17.73 -34.87
N ILE A 20 -6.99 -16.92 -35.36
CA ILE A 20 -7.18 -15.55 -34.88
C ILE A 20 -7.65 -15.54 -33.42
N VAL A 21 -8.59 -16.41 -33.07
CA VAL A 21 -9.05 -16.56 -31.68
C VAL A 21 -7.92 -17.01 -30.77
N ALA A 22 -7.12 -18.00 -31.20
CA ALA A 22 -5.98 -18.47 -30.43
C ALA A 22 -4.95 -17.34 -30.21
N LEU A 23 -4.66 -16.55 -31.25
CA LEU A 23 -3.74 -15.41 -31.13
C LEU A 23 -4.26 -14.36 -30.15
N TYR A 24 -5.55 -14.02 -30.23
CA TYR A 24 -6.20 -13.09 -29.30
C TYR A 24 -6.07 -13.58 -27.86
N VAL A 25 -6.40 -14.85 -27.60
CA VAL A 25 -6.27 -15.47 -26.28
C VAL A 25 -4.84 -15.36 -25.76
N VAL A 26 -3.83 -15.70 -26.56
CA VAL A 26 -2.42 -15.61 -26.15
C VAL A 26 -2.03 -14.18 -25.76
N ILE A 27 -2.43 -13.18 -26.56
CA ILE A 27 -2.15 -11.77 -26.29
C ILE A 27 -2.83 -11.33 -24.99
N THR A 28 -4.12 -11.65 -24.82
CA THR A 28 -4.88 -11.28 -23.63
C THR A 28 -4.32 -11.95 -22.38
N PHE A 29 -3.97 -13.24 -22.44
CA PHE A 29 -3.32 -13.93 -21.32
C PHE A 29 -1.99 -13.29 -20.95
N TYR A 30 -1.18 -12.89 -21.93
CA TYR A 30 0.09 -12.22 -21.66
C TYR A 30 -0.11 -10.87 -20.95
N GLN A 31 -1.08 -10.07 -21.39
CA GLN A 31 -1.42 -8.79 -20.75
C GLN A 31 -1.95 -9.00 -19.32
N GLN A 32 -2.87 -9.94 -19.13
CA GLN A 32 -3.42 -10.25 -17.81
C GLN A 32 -2.34 -10.73 -16.84
N GLN A 33 -1.35 -11.50 -17.30
CA GLN A 33 -0.24 -11.94 -16.45
C GLN A 33 0.66 -10.78 -16.00
N GLN A 34 0.90 -9.81 -16.86
CA GLN A 34 1.66 -8.61 -16.48
C GLN A 34 0.89 -7.75 -15.48
N GLU A 35 -0.40 -7.54 -15.73
CA GLU A 35 -1.28 -6.80 -14.82
C GLU A 35 -1.34 -7.49 -13.46
N MET A 36 -1.55 -8.81 -13.42
CA MET A 36 -1.57 -9.59 -12.17
C MET A 36 -0.29 -9.38 -11.36
N LYS A 37 0.88 -9.45 -12.02
CA LYS A 37 2.16 -9.22 -11.34
C LYS A 37 2.27 -7.81 -10.78
N GLN A 38 1.80 -6.79 -11.52
CA GLN A 38 1.81 -5.41 -11.04
C GLN A 38 0.86 -5.19 -9.86
N LEU A 39 -0.31 -5.83 -9.86
CA LEU A 39 -1.23 -5.77 -8.72
C LEU A 39 -0.64 -6.46 -7.50
N SER A 40 -0.04 -7.66 -7.64
CA SER A 40 0.59 -8.36 -6.51
C SER A 40 1.74 -7.55 -5.89
N GLN A 41 2.54 -6.87 -6.72
CA GLN A 41 3.60 -5.98 -6.20
C GLN A 41 3.04 -4.78 -5.45
N GLN A 42 1.93 -4.20 -5.91
CA GLN A 42 1.25 -3.12 -5.20
C GLN A 42 0.66 -3.59 -3.89
N GLU A 43 0.01 -4.77 -3.89
CA GLU A 43 -0.53 -5.40 -2.69
C GLU A 43 0.56 -5.60 -1.62
N GLU A 44 1.70 -6.17 -2.01
CA GLU A 44 2.83 -6.36 -1.10
C GLU A 44 3.35 -5.01 -0.55
N ALA A 45 3.46 -3.98 -1.40
CA ALA A 45 3.86 -2.65 -0.97
C ALA A 45 2.85 -1.99 -0.01
N TYR A 46 1.55 -2.21 -0.20
CA TYR A 46 0.51 -1.72 0.72
C TYR A 46 0.54 -2.47 2.05
N LEU A 47 0.74 -3.79 2.02
CA LEU A 47 0.88 -4.60 3.24
C LEU A 47 2.08 -4.16 4.07
N GLN A 48 3.23 -3.92 3.44
CA GLN A 48 4.41 -3.37 4.12
C GLN A 48 4.16 -1.98 4.72
N GLN A 49 3.37 -1.13 4.05
CA GLN A 49 2.99 0.17 4.60
C GLN A 49 2.08 0.02 5.82
N ILE A 50 1.11 -0.90 5.76
CA ILE A 50 0.22 -1.20 6.89
C ILE A 50 1.03 -1.70 8.09
N GLU A 51 1.97 -2.62 7.86
CA GLU A 51 2.84 -3.16 8.91
C GLU A 51 3.67 -2.06 9.58
N ARG A 52 4.31 -1.18 8.79
CA ARG A 52 5.06 -0.03 9.33
C ARG A 52 4.17 0.93 10.12
N ILE A 53 2.98 1.25 9.60
CA ILE A 53 2.03 2.12 10.30
C ILE A 53 1.59 1.47 11.62
N GLN A 54 1.40 0.15 11.65
CA GLN A 54 1.07 -0.57 12.87
C GLN A 54 2.21 -0.54 13.88
N GLU A 55 3.45 -0.76 13.43
CA GLU A 55 4.65 -0.63 14.29
C GLU A 55 4.78 0.79 14.86
N ASP A 56 4.54 1.81 14.04
CA ASP A 56 4.55 3.21 14.48
C ASP A 56 3.43 3.48 15.51
N ILE A 57 2.22 2.94 15.29
CA ILE A 57 1.12 3.03 16.24
C ILE A 57 1.50 2.38 17.56
N ASP A 58 2.05 1.17 17.54
CA ASP A 58 2.45 0.42 18.74
C ASP A 58 3.58 1.16 19.48
N ALA A 59 4.55 1.73 18.76
CA ALA A 59 5.63 2.53 19.33
C ALA A 59 5.10 3.83 19.95
N LEU A 60 4.15 4.51 19.30
CA LEU A 60 3.49 5.71 19.81
C LEU A 60 2.61 5.39 21.01
N GLN A 61 1.91 4.25 21.03
CA GLN A 61 1.15 3.78 22.17
C GLN A 61 2.07 3.49 23.36
N GLN A 62 3.20 2.83 23.16
CA GLN A 62 4.19 2.63 24.23
C GLN A 62 4.79 3.96 24.73
N GLN A 63 4.93 4.96 23.86
CA GLN A 63 5.33 6.29 24.27
C GLN A 63 4.22 7.02 25.02
N LEU A 64 2.97 6.86 24.61
CA LEU A 64 1.79 7.41 25.29
C LEU A 64 1.59 6.76 26.66
N ASP A 65 1.68 5.45 26.79
CA ASP A 65 1.63 4.74 28.07
C ASP A 65 2.77 5.18 29.01
N LYS A 66 3.91 5.62 28.47
CA LYS A 66 5.01 6.25 29.22
C LYS A 66 4.85 7.76 29.39
N SER A 67 3.99 8.41 28.62
CA SER A 67 3.73 9.86 28.63
C SER A 67 2.50 10.21 29.46
N ASP A 68 1.56 9.29 29.64
CA ASP A 68 0.51 9.30 30.68
C ASP A 68 1.10 9.05 32.08
N ASP A 69 2.42 8.86 32.18
CA ASP A 69 3.16 9.09 33.40
C ASP A 69 3.19 10.62 33.60
N ASP A 70 2.43 11.13 34.58
CA ASP A 70 2.25 12.56 34.86
C ASP A 70 3.58 13.35 34.84
N GLU A 71 4.69 12.68 35.19
CA GLU A 71 6.05 13.19 35.20
C GLU A 71 6.56 13.61 33.80
N TYR A 72 6.16 12.93 32.73
CA TYR A 72 6.55 13.26 31.35
C TYR A 72 5.83 14.51 30.84
N ILE A 73 4.51 14.62 31.07
CA ILE A 73 3.71 15.80 30.73
C ILE A 73 4.23 17.01 31.51
N GLU A 74 4.48 16.83 32.80
CA GLU A 74 5.04 17.86 33.66
C GLU A 74 6.42 18.33 33.16
N ARG A 75 7.29 17.41 32.72
CA ARG A 75 8.59 17.76 32.15
C ARG A 75 8.48 18.57 30.86
N ILE A 76 7.58 18.20 29.95
CA ILE A 76 7.36 18.95 28.70
C ILE A 76 6.75 20.33 29.00
N ALA A 77 5.78 20.41 29.92
CA ALA A 77 5.17 21.67 30.35
C ALA A 77 6.21 22.63 30.97
N ARG A 78 7.11 22.12 31.81
CA ARG A 78 8.21 22.90 32.40
C ARG A 78 9.25 23.33 31.36
N GLN A 79 9.66 22.42 30.46
CA GLN A 79 10.76 22.67 29.51
C GLN A 79 10.33 23.51 28.30
N GLN A 80 9.19 23.18 27.68
CA GLN A 80 8.75 23.80 26.43
C GLN A 80 7.78 24.96 26.67
N LEU A 81 6.91 24.85 27.67
CA LEU A 81 5.86 25.85 27.94
C LEU A 81 6.20 26.78 29.11
N LYS A 82 7.30 26.53 29.84
CA LYS A 82 7.70 27.22 31.08
C LYS A 82 6.56 27.31 32.10
N MET A 83 5.68 26.31 32.10
CA MET A 83 4.60 26.20 33.08
C MET A 83 5.20 25.74 34.41
N ILE A 84 4.70 26.30 35.51
CA ILE A 84 5.10 25.97 36.89
C ILE A 84 3.93 25.29 37.60
N GLY A 85 4.21 24.38 38.51
CA GLY A 85 3.17 23.70 39.30
C GLY A 85 2.40 24.67 40.20
N SER A 86 1.18 24.30 40.58
CA SER A 86 0.30 25.13 41.44
C SER A 86 0.93 25.53 42.78
N ASP A 87 1.86 24.71 43.28
CA ASP A 87 2.57 24.91 44.55
C ASP A 87 4.01 25.44 44.38
N GLU A 88 4.42 25.83 43.16
CA GLU A 88 5.76 26.31 42.85
C GLU A 88 5.77 27.83 42.55
N MET A 89 6.84 28.54 42.95
CA MET A 89 7.00 29.98 42.67
C MET A 89 8.21 30.25 41.75
N LEU A 90 7.98 31.03 40.70
CA LEU A 90 9.03 31.46 39.77
C LEU A 90 9.86 32.61 40.37
N ILE A 91 11.13 32.37 40.66
CA ILE A 91 12.09 33.39 41.08
C ILE A 91 12.85 33.88 39.85
N ILE A 92 12.65 35.13 39.46
CA ILE A 92 13.40 35.77 38.37
C ILE A 92 14.39 36.74 39.01
N ASP A 93 15.68 36.44 38.89
CA ASP A 93 16.75 37.35 39.28
C ASP A 93 17.01 38.33 38.14
N ILE A 94 16.64 39.59 38.34
CA ILE A 94 16.96 40.69 37.42
C ILE A 94 18.25 41.35 37.90
N GLY A 95 19.38 40.73 37.54
CA GLY A 95 20.70 41.32 37.78
C GLY A 95 20.80 42.71 37.14
N GLU A 96 21.31 43.68 37.92
CA GLU A 96 21.47 45.11 37.57
C GLU A 96 22.26 45.35 36.26
#